data_AF-S7KDP7-F1
#
_entry.id   AF-S7KDP7-F1
#
_cell.length_a   1.000
_cell.length_b   1.000
_cell.length_c   1.000
_cell.angle_alpha   90.00
_cell.angle_beta   90.00
_cell.angle_gamma   90.00
#
_symmetry.space_group_name_H-M   'P 1'
#
loop_
_entity.id
_entity.type
_entity.pdbx_description
1 polymer ?
#
loop_
_entity_poly.entity_id
_entity_poly.type
_entity_poly.pdbx_seq_one_letter_code
_entity_poly.pdbx_strand_id
1 'polypeptide(L)'
;MIGYFWIRKETLVERWLSSKLHTEVSVGSISPRLSGMKIRHLCIYNIAPHAKLPYAAEIEHINIRFSLISMLLSKKIEISDLLIHGANFSVYSYEVNSPKTNWFLLWKNFFSEENQEPSSQILSTNPSKLDNIPVFIKRCLFTNARVHNAKSSDKEISVCAIPSMEFHSNLTKQIALPNLGTAITSLLYLSVEEGLYHANLPSDIVRPLSKQAHLFFISSRPNFQEDRLLFSEHSPKAREEILEFVRDLFFH
;
A
#
# COMPACT_ATOMS: atom_id res chain seq x y z
N MET A 1 3.92 -21.59 34.26
CA MET A 1 2.57 -20.97 34.26
C MET A 1 2.34 -20.44 32.85
N ILE A 2 1.73 -21.26 31.99
CA ILE A 2 1.71 -21.05 30.54
C ILE A 2 0.41 -20.33 30.18
N GLY A 3 0.47 -18.99 30.16
CA GLY A 3 -0.64 -18.16 29.73
C GLY A 3 -0.79 -18.17 28.21
N TYR A 4 -1.31 -19.25 27.64
CA TYR A 4 -1.89 -19.22 26.30
C TYR A 4 -3.21 -18.45 26.39
N PHE A 5 -3.11 -17.12 26.49
CA PHE A 5 -4.25 -16.25 26.28
C PHE A 5 -4.78 -16.49 24.87
N TRP A 6 -6.08 -16.70 24.76
CA TRP A 6 -6.82 -16.75 23.51
C TRP A 6 -6.69 -15.39 22.82
N ILE A 7 -5.59 -15.15 22.11
CA ILE A 7 -5.41 -13.92 21.34
C ILE A 7 -6.45 -13.95 20.23
N ARG A 8 -7.34 -12.96 20.23
CA ARG A 8 -8.33 -12.79 19.16
C ARG A 8 -7.58 -12.52 17.85
N LYS A 9 -8.06 -13.12 16.76
CA LYS A 9 -7.50 -12.92 15.42
C LYS A 9 -7.43 -11.44 15.03
N GLU A 10 -8.40 -10.64 15.47
CA GLU A 10 -8.43 -9.19 15.31
C GLU A 10 -7.18 -8.56 15.92
N THR A 11 -6.88 -8.87 17.18
CA THR A 11 -5.70 -8.36 17.89
C THR A 11 -4.37 -8.77 17.24
N LEU A 12 -4.30 -9.94 16.59
CA LEU A 12 -3.12 -10.33 15.81
C LEU A 12 -2.95 -9.45 14.58
N VAL A 13 -4.04 -9.20 13.84
CA VAL A 13 -4.01 -8.35 12.65
C VAL A 13 -3.73 -6.89 13.03
N GLU A 14 -4.32 -6.38 14.10
CA GLU A 14 -4.04 -5.04 14.66
C GLU A 14 -2.57 -4.88 15.00
N ARG A 15 -1.98 -5.80 15.77
CA ARG A 15 -0.57 -5.73 16.15
C ARG A 15 0.35 -5.82 14.94
N TRP A 16 0.06 -6.72 14.00
CA TRP A 16 0.87 -6.88 12.79
C TRP A 16 0.79 -5.62 11.91
N LEU A 17 -0.40 -5.12 11.62
CA LEU A 17 -0.58 -3.89 10.85
C LEU A 17 0.02 -2.68 11.55
N SER A 18 -0.18 -2.54 12.86
CA SER A 18 0.37 -1.43 13.64
C SER A 18 1.90 -1.44 13.61
N SER A 19 2.50 -2.63 13.72
CA SER A 19 3.94 -2.80 13.61
C SER A 19 4.46 -2.46 12.21
N LYS A 20 3.74 -2.82 11.15
CA LYS A 20 4.14 -2.50 9.78
C LYS A 20 3.97 -1.02 9.47
N LEU A 21 2.85 -0.43 9.87
CA LEU A 21 2.49 0.97 9.59
C LEU A 21 3.13 1.97 10.56
N HIS A 22 3.78 1.49 11.63
CA HIS A 22 4.33 2.31 12.71
C HIS A 22 3.33 3.35 13.24
N THR A 23 2.06 2.95 13.30
CA THR A 23 0.94 3.74 13.82
C THR A 23 -0.07 2.79 14.45
N GLU A 24 -0.98 3.31 15.27
CA GLU A 24 -2.06 2.51 15.82
C GLU A 24 -3.03 2.07 14.71
N VAL A 25 -3.48 0.82 14.79
CA VAL A 25 -4.47 0.25 13.88
C VAL A 25 -5.55 -0.46 14.69
N SER A 26 -6.81 -0.18 14.38
CA SER A 26 -7.96 -0.89 14.94
C SER A 26 -8.66 -1.70 13.85
N VAL A 27 -9.03 -2.94 14.18
CA VAL A 27 -9.64 -3.90 13.26
C VAL A 27 -10.95 -4.38 13.87
N GLY A 28 -12.05 -4.15 13.16
CA GLY A 28 -13.35 -4.70 13.50
C GLY A 28 -13.41 -6.22 13.33
N SER A 29 -14.58 -6.80 13.57
CA SER A 29 -14.76 -8.26 13.52
C SER A 29 -14.25 -8.86 12.20
N ILE A 30 -13.43 -9.91 12.30
CA ILE A 30 -12.98 -10.71 11.17
C ILE A 30 -13.88 -11.94 11.06
N SER A 31 -14.39 -12.23 9.88
CA SER A 31 -15.26 -13.38 9.60
C SER A 31 -14.61 -14.26 8.53
N PRO A 32 -13.90 -15.33 8.91
CA PRO A 32 -13.34 -16.28 7.95
C PRO A 32 -14.45 -17.06 7.26
N ARG A 33 -14.21 -17.42 6.01
CA ARG A 33 -15.07 -18.26 5.15
C ARG A 33 -14.17 -19.28 4.44
N LEU A 34 -14.76 -20.38 3.97
CA LEU A 34 -14.00 -21.41 3.23
C LEU A 34 -13.27 -20.86 2.00
N SER A 35 -13.86 -19.85 1.35
CA SER A 35 -13.34 -19.23 0.13
C SER A 35 -13.00 -17.74 0.32
N GLY A 36 -12.70 -17.31 1.55
CA GLY A 36 -12.38 -15.91 1.78
C GLY A 36 -12.41 -15.44 3.23
N MET A 37 -12.33 -14.13 3.40
CA MET A 37 -12.37 -13.46 4.70
C MET A 37 -13.08 -12.11 4.54
N LYS A 38 -13.96 -11.78 5.49
CA LYS A 38 -14.57 -10.44 5.59
C LYS A 38 -14.06 -9.72 6.83
N ILE A 39 -13.65 -8.47 6.69
CA ILE A 39 -13.30 -7.56 7.78
C ILE A 39 -14.35 -6.43 7.77
N ARG A 40 -14.98 -6.17 8.91
CA ARG A 40 -16.11 -5.22 9.02
C ARG A 40 -15.74 -3.78 9.30
N HIS A 41 -14.49 -3.49 9.61
CA HIS A 41 -14.00 -2.14 9.86
C HIS A 41 -12.48 -2.20 9.97
N LEU A 42 -11.78 -1.20 9.44
CA LEU A 42 -10.34 -1.04 9.62
C LEU A 42 -10.05 0.46 9.73
N CYS A 43 -9.38 0.86 10.81
CA CYS A 43 -8.90 2.22 11.00
C CYS A 43 -7.37 2.23 11.11
N ILE A 44 -6.74 3.12 10.35
CA ILE A 44 -5.32 3.47 10.47
C ILE A 44 -5.28 4.86 11.08
N TYR A 45 -4.75 4.97 12.29
CA TYR A 45 -4.69 6.25 13.00
C TYR A 45 -3.57 7.13 12.44
N ASN A 46 -3.74 8.44 12.59
CA ASN A 46 -2.68 9.38 12.30
C ASN A 46 -1.58 9.31 13.37
N ILE A 47 -0.31 9.45 12.95
CA ILE A 47 0.84 9.53 13.87
C ILE A 47 0.72 10.75 14.80
N ALA A 48 0.24 11.87 14.27
CA ALA A 48 -0.07 13.07 15.04
C ALA A 48 -1.57 13.37 14.93
N PRO A 49 -2.37 13.08 15.97
CA PRO A 49 -3.83 13.14 15.89
C PRO A 49 -4.31 14.58 15.69
N HIS A 50 -5.12 14.78 14.66
CA HIS A 50 -5.87 16.02 14.46
C HIS A 50 -7.30 15.81 14.97
N ALA A 51 -7.80 16.69 15.84
CA ALA A 51 -9.10 16.48 16.51
C ALA A 51 -10.27 16.27 15.54
N LYS A 52 -10.24 16.93 14.37
CA LYS A 52 -11.27 16.77 13.32
C LYS A 52 -11.06 15.56 12.41
N LEU A 53 -9.83 15.04 12.32
CA LEU A 53 -9.45 13.95 11.41
C LEU A 53 -8.49 13.00 12.17
N PRO A 54 -9.02 12.15 13.07
CA PRO A 54 -8.19 11.29 13.91
C PRO A 54 -7.56 10.12 13.14
N TYR A 55 -8.16 9.72 12.01
CA TYR A 55 -7.73 8.60 11.18
C TYR A 55 -7.04 9.07 9.90
N ALA A 56 -5.96 8.41 9.51
CA ALA A 56 -5.37 8.55 8.18
C ALA A 56 -6.24 7.86 7.13
N ALA A 57 -6.70 6.65 7.45
CA ALA A 57 -7.66 5.91 6.64
C ALA A 57 -8.69 5.21 7.54
N GLU A 58 -9.95 5.27 7.12
CA GLU A 58 -11.04 4.49 7.67
C GLU A 58 -11.69 3.69 6.55
N ILE A 59 -11.91 2.40 6.76
CA ILE A 59 -12.50 1.49 5.78
C ILE A 59 -13.70 0.80 6.40
N GLU A 60 -14.87 0.97 5.78
CA GLU A 60 -16.11 0.35 6.23
C GLU A 60 -16.08 -1.17 6.11
N HIS A 61 -15.60 -1.74 5.01
CA HIS A 61 -15.41 -3.19 4.96
C HIS A 61 -14.42 -3.65 3.89
N ILE A 62 -13.79 -4.78 4.19
CA ILE A 62 -12.87 -5.47 3.30
C ILE A 62 -13.38 -6.89 3.08
N ASN A 63 -13.46 -7.33 1.83
CA ASN A 63 -13.80 -8.69 1.47
C ASN A 63 -12.69 -9.28 0.61
N ILE A 64 -12.05 -10.33 1.12
CA ILE A 64 -10.94 -11.01 0.49
C ILE A 64 -11.46 -12.35 -0.01
N ARG A 65 -11.35 -12.61 -1.31
CA ARG A 65 -11.70 -13.89 -1.92
C ARG A 65 -10.43 -14.64 -2.27
N PHE A 66 -10.32 -15.87 -1.79
CA PHE A 66 -9.20 -16.77 -2.06
C PHE A 66 -9.69 -18.22 -2.06
N SER A 67 -8.88 -19.12 -2.63
CA SER A 67 -9.13 -20.56 -2.59
C SER A 67 -8.07 -21.22 -1.71
N LEU A 68 -8.48 -21.76 -0.57
CA LEU A 68 -7.56 -22.50 0.33
C LEU A 68 -6.90 -23.67 -0.40
N ILE A 69 -7.66 -24.38 -1.24
CA ILE A 69 -7.16 -25.50 -2.04
C ILE A 69 -6.07 -25.01 -3.01
N SER A 70 -6.32 -23.92 -3.72
CA SER A 70 -5.35 -23.35 -4.66
C SER A 70 -4.10 -22.83 -3.94
N MET A 71 -4.25 -22.22 -2.77
CA MET A 71 -3.12 -21.74 -1.95
C MET A 71 -2.25 -22.89 -1.43
N LEU A 72 -2.86 -23.98 -0.96
CA LEU A 72 -2.14 -25.17 -0.49
C LEU A 72 -1.30 -25.81 -1.61
N LEU A 73 -1.81 -25.80 -2.85
CA LEU A 73 -1.12 -26.37 -4.01
C LEU A 73 -0.03 -25.46 -4.58
N SER A 74 -0.18 -24.14 -4.47
CA SER A 74 0.66 -23.17 -5.20
C SER A 74 1.86 -22.62 -4.42
N LYS A 75 2.04 -23.01 -3.14
CA LYS A 75 3.07 -22.49 -2.23
C LYS A 75 3.10 -20.95 -2.11
N LYS A 76 2.01 -20.29 -2.49
CA LYS A 76 1.84 -18.83 -2.47
C LYS A 76 0.44 -18.47 -1.99
N ILE A 77 0.26 -17.23 -1.53
CA ILE A 77 -1.06 -16.69 -1.23
C ILE A 77 -1.66 -16.18 -2.54
N GLU A 78 -2.79 -16.76 -2.95
CA GLU A 78 -3.52 -16.37 -4.14
C GLU A 78 -4.86 -15.76 -3.77
N ILE A 79 -4.99 -14.46 -4.02
CA ILE A 79 -6.21 -13.68 -3.79
C ILE A 79 -6.83 -13.38 -5.16
N SER A 80 -8.06 -13.85 -5.38
CA SER A 80 -8.79 -13.58 -6.61
C SER A 80 -9.31 -12.14 -6.64
N ASP A 81 -9.93 -11.72 -5.53
CA ASP A 81 -10.53 -10.40 -5.41
C ASP A 81 -10.26 -9.86 -4.00
N LEU A 82 -9.68 -8.68 -3.93
CA LEU A 82 -9.63 -7.85 -2.74
C LEU A 82 -10.59 -6.68 -2.93
N LEU A 83 -11.75 -6.73 -2.28
CA LEU A 83 -12.79 -5.71 -2.41
C LEU A 83 -12.79 -4.83 -1.18
N ILE A 84 -12.54 -3.54 -1.37
CA ILE A 84 -12.52 -2.53 -0.31
C ILE A 84 -13.67 -1.56 -0.57
N HIS A 85 -14.50 -1.35 0.44
CA HIS A 85 -15.68 -0.50 0.32
C HIS A 85 -15.69 0.56 1.42
N GLY A 86 -16.12 1.77 1.07
CA GLY A 86 -16.24 2.87 2.01
C GLY A 86 -14.90 3.30 2.57
N ALA A 87 -13.89 3.46 1.70
CA ALA A 87 -12.56 3.91 2.10
C ALA A 87 -12.53 5.44 2.18
N ASN A 88 -12.35 5.99 3.37
CA ASN A 88 -12.18 7.41 3.62
C ASN A 88 -10.70 7.70 3.90
N PHE A 89 -10.05 8.45 3.02
CA PHE A 89 -8.65 8.88 3.20
C PHE A 89 -8.61 10.32 3.70
N SER A 90 -7.97 10.55 4.85
CA SER A 90 -7.77 11.88 5.39
C SER A 90 -6.40 12.41 4.98
N VAL A 91 -6.36 13.61 4.43
CA VAL A 91 -5.16 14.27 3.97
C VAL A 91 -5.10 15.64 4.64
N TYR A 92 -4.04 15.89 5.41
CA TYR A 92 -3.81 17.20 6.00
C TYR A 92 -2.31 17.47 6.11
N SER A 93 -1.94 18.74 6.01
CA SER A 93 -0.56 19.19 6.19
C SER A 93 -0.11 18.97 7.63
N TYR A 94 1.06 18.35 7.80
CA TYR A 94 1.62 18.06 9.12
C TYR A 94 2.21 19.32 9.79
N GLU A 95 2.73 20.25 8.98
CA GLU A 95 3.31 21.52 9.42
C GLU A 95 2.62 22.67 8.67
N VAL A 96 2.47 23.82 9.35
CA VAL A 96 1.93 25.03 8.74
C VAL A 96 2.85 25.43 7.57
N ASN A 97 2.29 25.53 6.37
CA ASN A 97 2.98 25.84 5.11
C ASN A 97 3.94 24.77 4.58
N SER A 98 3.92 23.56 5.11
CA SER A 98 4.69 22.44 4.54
C SER A 98 3.88 21.68 3.48
N PRO A 99 4.51 21.28 2.36
CA PRO A 99 3.87 20.40 1.40
C PRO A 99 3.70 18.97 1.94
N LYS A 100 4.28 18.63 3.10
CA LYS A 100 4.22 17.29 3.69
C LYS A 100 2.88 17.05 4.38
N THR A 101 2.23 15.93 4.06
CA THR A 101 0.99 15.50 4.72
C THR A 101 1.23 14.39 5.73
N ASN A 102 0.20 14.06 6.51
CA ASN A 102 0.17 12.87 7.38
C ASN A 102 0.60 11.57 6.67
N TRP A 103 0.28 11.42 5.38
CA TRP A 103 0.69 10.26 4.58
C TRP A 103 2.21 10.19 4.31
N PHE A 104 2.91 11.32 4.32
CA PHE A 104 4.37 11.35 4.23
C PHE A 104 5.03 10.72 5.46
N LEU A 105 4.47 10.93 6.66
CA LEU A 105 5.00 10.37 7.89
C LEU A 105 4.77 8.86 7.99
N LEU A 106 3.56 8.41 7.62
CA LEU A 106 3.27 6.98 7.50
C LEU A 106 4.26 6.32 6.55
N TRP A 107 4.61 6.99 5.45
CA TRP A 107 5.59 6.50 4.51
C TRP A 107 7.01 6.39 5.08
N LYS A 108 7.55 7.46 5.68
CA LYS A 108 8.94 7.52 6.14
C LYS A 108 9.32 6.31 7.00
N ASN A 109 8.38 5.79 7.77
CA ASN A 109 8.61 4.70 8.71
C ASN A 109 8.66 3.30 8.05
N PHE A 110 8.20 3.12 6.82
CA PHE A 110 8.28 1.82 6.12
C PHE A 110 9.61 1.58 5.42
N PHE A 111 10.18 2.64 4.88
CA PHE A 111 11.42 2.63 4.14
C PHE A 111 12.39 3.59 4.81
N SER A 112 12.76 3.28 6.06
CA SER A 112 13.96 3.89 6.62
C SER A 112 15.13 3.52 5.69
N GLU A 113 15.79 4.55 5.15
CA GLU A 113 17.07 4.42 4.46
C GLU A 113 18.15 3.74 5.35
N GLU A 114 17.90 3.62 6.66
CA GLU A 114 18.73 2.93 7.66
C GLU A 114 18.80 1.40 7.53
N ASN A 115 18.08 0.77 6.61
CA ASN A 115 18.33 -0.65 6.28
C ASN A 115 19.60 -0.88 5.43
N GLN A 116 20.49 0.11 5.33
CA GLN A 116 21.81 -0.02 4.69
C GLN A 116 23.02 -0.03 5.66
N GLU A 117 22.84 0.11 6.98
CA GLU A 117 23.96 -0.13 7.92
C GLU A 117 23.66 -1.27 8.90
N PRO A 118 24.58 -2.24 9.07
CA PRO A 118 24.45 -3.27 10.09
C PRO A 118 24.95 -2.69 11.41
N SER A 119 24.10 -1.98 12.16
CA SER A 119 24.41 -1.68 13.55
C SER A 119 23.30 -2.15 14.50
N SER A 120 23.76 -3.02 15.39
CA SER A 120 23.16 -3.64 16.55
C SER A 120 22.08 -2.87 17.31
N GLN A 121 21.03 -3.63 17.66
CA GLN A 121 20.16 -3.50 18.85
C GLN A 121 19.08 -2.42 18.87
N ILE A 122 17.92 -2.68 18.23
CA ILE A 122 16.59 -2.50 18.87
C ILE A 122 15.66 -3.64 18.38
N LEU A 123 15.25 -4.50 19.32
CA LEU A 123 14.19 -5.53 19.30
C LEU A 123 13.97 -6.32 17.99
N SER A 124 14.45 -7.57 18.02
CA SER A 124 14.09 -8.63 17.09
C SER A 124 12.57 -8.88 17.07
N THR A 125 11.94 -8.59 15.94
CA THR A 125 10.85 -9.43 15.46
C THR A 125 11.39 -10.21 14.29
N ASN A 126 11.73 -11.48 14.52
CA ASN A 126 11.93 -12.44 13.44
C ASN A 126 10.81 -12.22 12.40
N PRO A 127 11.12 -11.98 11.11
CA PRO A 127 10.07 -11.92 10.10
C PRO A 127 9.28 -13.22 10.21
N SER A 128 7.99 -13.11 10.49
CA SER A 128 7.15 -14.29 10.62
C SER A 128 7.31 -15.11 9.33
N LYS A 129 7.28 -16.45 9.38
CA LYS A 129 7.35 -17.28 8.15
C LYS A 129 6.30 -16.86 7.10
N LEU A 130 5.21 -16.20 7.53
CA LEU A 130 4.17 -15.60 6.70
C LEU A 130 4.62 -14.36 5.91
N ASP A 131 5.53 -13.54 6.45
CA ASP A 131 6.04 -12.33 5.79
C ASP A 131 6.92 -12.65 4.57
N ASN A 132 7.34 -13.90 4.39
CA ASN A 132 8.13 -14.35 3.24
C ASN A 132 7.30 -15.10 2.19
N ILE A 133 6.01 -15.33 2.44
CA ILE A 133 5.17 -16.06 1.47
C ILE A 133 4.84 -15.11 0.32
N PRO A 134 5.12 -15.48 -0.94
CA PRO A 134 4.76 -14.67 -2.08
C PRO A 134 3.25 -14.53 -2.19
N VAL A 135 2.80 -13.34 -2.56
CA VAL A 135 1.38 -12.99 -2.66
C VAL A 135 1.08 -12.55 -4.08
N PHE A 136 0.01 -13.14 -4.63
CA PHE A 136 -0.52 -12.80 -5.94
C PHE A 136 -1.97 -12.35 -5.78
N ILE A 137 -2.25 -11.09 -6.11
CA ILE A 137 -3.59 -10.49 -6.01
C ILE A 137 -4.06 -10.18 -7.42
N LYS A 138 -4.96 -11.02 -7.96
CA LYS A 138 -5.44 -10.85 -9.34
C LYS A 138 -6.08 -9.49 -9.54
N ARG A 139 -6.93 -9.09 -8.60
CA ARG A 139 -7.72 -7.86 -8.67
C ARG A 139 -7.95 -7.26 -7.29
N CYS A 140 -7.76 -5.95 -7.18
CA CYS A 140 -8.12 -5.14 -6.02
C CYS A 140 -9.05 -4.02 -6.47
N LEU A 141 -10.21 -3.87 -5.82
CA LEU A 141 -11.22 -2.89 -6.19
C LEU A 141 -11.62 -2.06 -4.98
N PHE A 142 -11.50 -0.74 -5.11
CA PHE A 142 -12.02 0.23 -4.17
C PHE A 142 -13.36 0.79 -4.69
N THR A 143 -14.38 0.76 -3.85
CA THR A 143 -15.71 1.31 -4.14
C THR A 143 -16.14 2.30 -3.07
N ASN A 144 -16.90 3.34 -3.45
CA ASN A 144 -17.36 4.39 -2.54
C ASN A 144 -16.20 5.01 -1.74
N ALA A 145 -15.09 5.31 -2.42
CA ALA A 145 -13.93 5.93 -1.78
C ALA A 145 -14.13 7.45 -1.68
N ARG A 146 -13.59 8.07 -0.63
CA ARG A 146 -13.65 9.51 -0.40
C ARG A 146 -12.30 10.02 0.09
N VAL A 147 -11.99 11.26 -0.26
CA VAL A 147 -10.83 11.99 0.26
C VAL A 147 -11.33 13.17 1.08
N HIS A 148 -10.90 13.23 2.34
CA HIS A 148 -11.11 14.34 3.25
C HIS A 148 -9.85 15.19 3.26
N ASN A 149 -9.95 16.46 2.87
CA ASN A 149 -8.82 17.38 2.89
C ASN A 149 -9.06 18.51 3.90
N ALA A 150 -8.08 18.77 4.75
CA ALA A 150 -8.05 19.95 5.60
C ALA A 150 -6.99 20.93 5.08
N LYS A 151 -7.40 22.17 4.74
CA LYS A 151 -6.46 23.26 4.52
C LYS A 151 -5.84 23.67 5.85
N SER A 152 -4.57 24.10 5.83
CA SER A 152 -3.76 24.52 6.99
C SER A 152 -4.28 25.75 7.76
N SER A 153 -5.51 26.19 7.50
CA SER A 153 -6.22 27.22 8.26
C SER A 153 -7.55 26.62 8.69
N ASP A 154 -7.98 26.85 9.92
CA ASP A 154 -9.10 26.22 10.65
C ASP A 154 -10.51 26.21 9.98
N LYS A 155 -10.62 26.50 8.69
CA LYS A 155 -11.84 26.48 7.88
C LYS A 155 -11.91 25.25 6.97
N GLU A 156 -13.05 24.57 7.13
CA GLU A 156 -13.72 23.63 6.23
C GLU A 156 -12.93 22.38 5.79
N ILE A 157 -13.42 21.22 6.24
CA ILE A 157 -13.00 19.91 5.75
C ILE A 157 -13.74 19.69 4.44
N SER A 158 -13.02 19.70 3.31
CA SER A 158 -13.64 19.34 2.04
C SER A 158 -13.66 17.82 1.89
N VAL A 159 -14.80 17.29 1.45
CA VAL A 159 -14.97 15.87 1.15
C VAL A 159 -15.15 15.71 -0.35
N CYS A 160 -14.28 14.93 -0.97
CA CYS A 160 -14.34 14.62 -2.40
C CYS A 160 -14.67 13.13 -2.58
N ALA A 161 -15.76 12.82 -3.28
CA ALA A 161 -16.06 11.45 -3.68
C ALA A 161 -15.14 11.04 -4.84
N ILE A 162 -14.51 9.86 -4.71
CA ILE A 162 -13.57 9.33 -5.69
C ILE A 162 -14.27 8.26 -6.52
N PRO A 163 -14.10 8.28 -7.86
CA PRO A 163 -14.54 7.18 -8.71
C PRO A 163 -13.94 5.83 -8.27
N SER A 164 -14.55 4.71 -8.66
CA SER A 164 -13.99 3.39 -8.35
C SER A 164 -12.57 3.22 -8.91
N MET A 165 -11.67 2.75 -8.06
CA MET A 165 -10.26 2.52 -8.37
C MET A 165 -10.02 1.02 -8.43
N GLU A 166 -9.36 0.54 -9.48
CA GLU A 166 -9.13 -0.89 -9.70
C GLU A 166 -7.67 -1.13 -10.06
N PHE A 167 -7.06 -2.07 -9.35
CA PHE A 167 -5.66 -2.44 -9.49
C PHE A 167 -5.52 -3.93 -9.79
N HIS A 168 -4.64 -4.26 -10.71
CA HIS A 168 -4.33 -5.63 -11.12
C HIS A 168 -2.85 -5.93 -10.91
N SER A 169 -2.52 -7.17 -10.51
CA SER A 169 -1.10 -7.57 -10.45
C SER A 169 -0.43 -7.46 -11.82
N ASN A 170 0.73 -6.81 -11.84
CA ASN A 170 1.53 -6.58 -13.03
C ASN A 170 2.47 -7.76 -13.31
N LEU A 171 2.00 -8.78 -14.01
CA LEU A 171 2.80 -9.97 -14.29
C LEU A 171 3.91 -9.75 -15.33
N THR A 172 3.86 -8.69 -16.13
CA THR A 172 4.78 -8.48 -17.25
C THR A 172 6.09 -7.79 -16.86
N LYS A 173 6.10 -7.03 -15.76
CA LYS A 173 7.30 -6.33 -15.25
C LYS A 173 8.00 -7.06 -14.08
N GLN A 174 7.52 -8.22 -13.65
CA GLN A 174 7.95 -8.85 -12.40
C GLN A 174 9.12 -9.82 -12.57
N ILE A 175 10.18 -9.61 -11.78
CA ILE A 175 11.24 -10.58 -11.53
C ILE A 175 10.84 -11.53 -10.37
N ALA A 176 10.03 -11.05 -9.41
CA ALA A 176 9.50 -11.84 -8.28
C ALA A 176 8.17 -11.26 -7.74
N LEU A 177 7.34 -12.11 -7.12
CA LEU A 177 6.08 -11.70 -6.46
C LEU A 177 6.36 -10.97 -5.13
N PRO A 178 5.57 -9.95 -4.75
CA PRO A 178 5.72 -9.27 -3.47
C PRO A 178 5.30 -10.20 -2.33
N ASN A 179 5.81 -9.94 -1.12
CA ASN A 179 5.23 -10.52 0.08
C ASN A 179 3.95 -9.79 0.53
N LEU A 180 3.28 -10.29 1.57
CA LEU A 180 2.00 -9.75 2.02
C LEU A 180 2.08 -8.30 2.48
N GLY A 181 3.14 -7.94 3.22
CA GLY A 181 3.36 -6.57 3.69
C GLY A 181 3.54 -5.62 2.51
N THR A 182 4.46 -5.95 1.60
CA THR A 182 4.70 -5.15 0.39
C THR A 182 3.43 -5.03 -0.46
N ALA A 183 2.70 -6.11 -0.68
CA ALA A 183 1.50 -6.11 -1.52
C ALA A 183 0.39 -5.18 -0.98
N ILE A 184 0.04 -5.33 0.30
CA ILE A 184 -1.03 -4.53 0.94
C ILE A 184 -0.62 -3.06 0.98
N THR A 185 0.62 -2.78 1.37
CA THR A 185 1.15 -1.43 1.47
C THR A 185 1.21 -0.75 0.09
N SER A 186 1.68 -1.44 -0.94
CA SER A 186 1.66 -0.93 -2.33
C SER A 186 0.26 -0.57 -2.79
N LEU A 187 -0.74 -1.43 -2.53
CA LEU A 187 -2.13 -1.15 -2.88
C LEU A 187 -2.71 0.05 -2.12
N LEU A 188 -2.39 0.18 -0.82
CA LEU A 188 -2.80 1.33 -0.03
C LEU A 188 -2.26 2.62 -0.64
N TYR A 189 -0.97 2.67 -0.99
CA TYR A 189 -0.37 3.88 -1.57
C TYR A 189 -0.90 4.22 -2.95
N LEU A 190 -1.10 3.22 -3.82
CA LEU A 190 -1.72 3.44 -5.12
C LEU A 190 -3.14 3.99 -4.98
N SER A 191 -3.90 3.50 -4.01
CA SER A 191 -5.27 3.99 -3.74
C SER A 191 -5.29 5.43 -3.22
N VAL A 192 -4.33 5.81 -2.37
CA VAL A 192 -4.22 7.20 -1.89
C VAL A 192 -3.80 8.12 -3.04
N GLU A 193 -2.81 7.72 -3.83
CA GLU A 193 -2.34 8.53 -4.95
C GLU A 193 -3.40 8.73 -6.04
N GLU A 194 -4.09 7.67 -6.45
CA GLU A 194 -5.21 7.76 -7.41
C GLU A 194 -6.36 8.60 -6.81
N GLY A 195 -6.62 8.49 -5.51
CA GLY A 195 -7.56 9.34 -4.79
C GLY A 195 -7.17 10.82 -4.81
N LEU A 196 -5.90 11.15 -4.54
CA LEU A 196 -5.38 12.53 -4.59
C LEU A 196 -5.48 13.11 -6.01
N TYR A 197 -5.15 12.31 -7.03
CA TYR A 197 -5.30 12.70 -8.43
C TYR A 197 -6.75 13.09 -8.74
N HIS A 198 -7.71 12.25 -8.36
CA HIS A 198 -9.14 12.54 -8.58
C HIS A 198 -9.68 13.70 -7.75
N ALA A 199 -9.11 13.96 -6.57
CA ALA A 199 -9.45 15.10 -5.75
C ALA A 199 -8.79 16.42 -6.22
N ASN A 200 -8.01 16.40 -7.32
CA ASN A 200 -7.19 17.53 -7.79
C ASN A 200 -6.25 18.07 -6.70
N LEU A 201 -5.68 17.16 -5.91
CA LEU A 201 -4.72 17.49 -4.86
C LEU A 201 -3.30 17.11 -5.29
N PRO A 202 -2.26 17.82 -4.78
CA PRO A 202 -0.88 17.49 -5.10
C PRO A 202 -0.54 16.05 -4.72
N SER A 203 -0.29 15.20 -5.73
CA SER A 203 0.09 13.80 -5.53
C SER A 203 1.59 13.64 -5.26
N ASP A 204 2.40 14.71 -5.40
CA ASP A 204 3.87 14.69 -5.28
C ASP A 204 4.37 14.08 -3.97
N ILE A 205 3.50 14.09 -2.96
CA ILE A 205 3.74 13.59 -1.61
C ILE A 205 3.77 12.05 -1.57
N VAL A 206 3.03 11.37 -2.47
CA VAL A 206 2.93 9.90 -2.58
C VAL A 206 3.57 9.37 -3.88
N ARG A 207 3.92 10.26 -4.80
CA ARG A 207 4.38 9.98 -6.17
C ARG A 207 5.71 9.23 -6.28
N PRO A 208 6.75 9.47 -5.46
CA PRO A 208 7.98 8.68 -5.54
C PRO A 208 7.77 7.19 -5.19
N LEU A 209 6.63 6.87 -4.57
CA LEU A 209 6.40 5.65 -3.79
C LEU A 209 5.40 4.75 -4.48
N SER A 210 4.37 5.37 -5.04
CA SER A 210 3.53 4.75 -6.05
C SER A 210 4.37 4.21 -7.21
N LYS A 211 5.46 4.88 -7.61
CA LYS A 211 6.37 4.38 -8.66
C LYS A 211 6.90 2.98 -8.35
N GLN A 212 7.25 2.69 -7.10
CA GLN A 212 7.66 1.34 -6.68
C GLN A 212 6.45 0.38 -6.64
N ALA A 213 5.29 0.84 -6.17
CA ALA A 213 4.08 0.05 -6.17
C ALA A 213 3.60 -0.33 -7.59
N HIS A 214 3.89 0.50 -8.59
CA HIS A 214 3.62 0.26 -10.02
C HIS A 214 4.44 -0.89 -10.62
N LEU A 215 5.49 -1.34 -9.93
CA LEU A 215 6.19 -2.58 -10.28
C LEU A 215 5.31 -3.82 -10.01
N PHE A 216 4.48 -3.76 -8.96
CA PHE A 216 3.67 -4.90 -8.52
C PHE A 216 2.24 -4.84 -9.04
N PHE A 217 1.68 -3.65 -9.19
CA PHE A 217 0.29 -3.44 -9.58
C PHE A 217 0.16 -2.39 -10.68
N ILE A 218 -0.86 -2.52 -11.51
CA ILE A 218 -1.24 -1.55 -12.54
C ILE A 218 -2.67 -1.10 -12.27
N SER A 219 -2.94 0.20 -12.40
CA SER A 219 -4.31 0.74 -12.40
C SER A 219 -4.99 0.41 -13.74
N SER A 220 -6.26 -0.03 -13.69
CA SER A 220 -7.08 -0.27 -14.88
C SER A 220 -7.39 0.99 -15.69
N ARG A 221 -7.11 2.19 -15.16
CA ARG A 221 -7.46 3.45 -15.81
C ARG A 221 -6.41 3.90 -16.82
N PRO A 222 -6.77 4.12 -18.10
CA PRO A 222 -5.82 4.50 -19.15
C PRO A 222 -5.19 5.89 -18.91
N ASN A 223 -5.97 6.89 -18.52
CA ASN A 223 -5.48 8.26 -18.33
C ASN A 223 -4.49 8.39 -17.15
N PHE A 224 -4.59 7.50 -16.16
CA PHE A 224 -3.65 7.46 -15.04
C PHE A 224 -2.28 6.89 -15.43
N GLN A 225 -2.22 6.12 -16.53
CA GLN A 225 -0.98 5.58 -17.10
C GLN A 225 -0.31 6.57 -18.07
N GLU A 226 -1.08 7.30 -18.87
CA GLU A 226 -0.55 8.23 -19.89
C GLU A 226 0.14 9.45 -19.29
N ASP A 227 -0.40 10.06 -18.24
CA ASP A 227 0.26 11.17 -17.50
C ASP A 227 1.58 10.74 -16.82
N ARG A 228 1.87 9.43 -16.74
CA ARG A 228 3.09 8.87 -16.13
C ARG A 228 4.14 8.41 -17.13
N LEU A 229 3.77 8.12 -18.37
CA LEU A 229 4.72 7.68 -19.40
C LEU A 229 5.57 8.84 -19.96
N LEU A 230 5.23 10.10 -19.63
CA LEU A 230 6.00 11.28 -20.05
C LEU A 230 7.29 11.55 -19.25
N PHE A 231 7.61 10.74 -18.22
CA PHE A 231 8.92 10.80 -17.56
C PHE A 231 9.46 9.40 -17.27
N SER A 232 9.67 8.64 -18.34
CA SER A 232 10.84 7.76 -18.41
C SER A 232 12.06 8.64 -18.65
N GLU A 233 12.88 8.86 -17.62
CA GLU A 233 14.34 8.85 -17.75
C GLU A 233 14.98 9.05 -16.37
N HIS A 234 15.52 7.96 -15.83
CA HIS A 234 16.94 7.88 -15.50
C HIS A 234 17.34 6.41 -15.38
N SER A 235 17.80 5.87 -16.52
CA SER A 235 19.03 5.08 -16.58
C SER A 235 19.53 5.01 -18.03
N PRO A 236 20.34 5.97 -18.51
CA PRO A 236 21.11 5.76 -19.72
C PRO A 236 22.47 5.18 -19.30
N LYS A 237 22.54 3.87 -19.02
CA LYS A 237 23.83 3.15 -19.02
C LYS A 237 23.75 1.71 -19.56
N ALA A 238 22.61 1.04 -19.48
CA ALA A 238 22.53 -0.34 -19.97
C ALA A 238 22.38 -0.49 -21.51
N ARG A 239 21.95 0.56 -22.24
CA ARG A 239 21.77 0.48 -23.71
C ARG A 239 23.05 0.73 -24.50
N GLU A 240 23.95 1.58 -24.00
CA GLU A 240 25.24 1.83 -24.65
C GLU A 240 26.19 0.64 -24.45
N GLU A 241 26.22 0.00 -23.29
CA GLU A 241 27.04 -1.20 -23.04
C GLU A 241 26.61 -2.41 -23.89
N ILE A 242 25.31 -2.59 -24.15
CA ILE A 242 24.82 -3.67 -25.03
C ILE A 242 25.11 -3.37 -26.50
N LEU A 243 25.04 -2.09 -26.91
CA LEU A 243 25.37 -1.69 -28.28
C LEU A 243 26.88 -1.75 -28.54
N GLU A 244 27.74 -1.39 -27.59
CA GLU A 244 29.19 -1.61 -27.66
C GLU A 244 29.52 -3.11 -27.67
N PHE A 245 28.91 -3.91 -26.79
CA PHE A 245 29.12 -5.37 -26.77
C PHE A 245 28.72 -6.04 -28.09
N VAL A 246 27.60 -5.64 -28.70
CA VAL A 246 27.18 -6.16 -30.02
C VAL A 246 28.10 -5.65 -31.12
N ARG A 247 28.59 -4.42 -31.05
CA ARG A 247 29.49 -3.86 -32.07
C ARG A 247 30.89 -4.50 -32.02
N ASP A 248 31.40 -4.82 -30.83
CA ASP A 248 32.66 -5.53 -30.63
C ASP A 248 32.57 -7.00 -31.04
N LEU A 249 31.39 -7.63 -30.96
CA LEU A 249 31.18 -9.01 -31.37
C LEU A 249 31.15 -9.21 -32.90
N PHE A 250 30.86 -8.17 -33.67
CA PHE A 250 30.67 -8.26 -35.13
C PHE A 250 31.74 -7.55 -35.96
N PHE A 251 32.57 -6.70 -35.37
CA PHE A 251 33.62 -5.95 -36.10
C PHE A 251 35.01 -6.01 -35.47
N HIS A 252 35.31 -7.02 -34.65
CA HIS A 252 36.66 -7.44 -34.32
C HIS A 252 36.82 -8.96 -34.34
#